data_AF-A0A817WF26-F1
#
_entry.id   AF-A0A817WF26-F1
#
_cell.length_a   1.000
_cell.length_b   1.000
_cell.length_c   1.000
_cell.angle_alpha   90.00
_cell.angle_beta   90.00
_cell.angle_gamma   90.00
#
_symmetry.space_group_name_H-M   'P 1'
#
loop_
_entity.id
_entity.type
_entity.pdbx_description
1 polymer ?
#
loop_
_entity_poly.entity_id
_entity_poly.type
_entity_poly.pdbx_seq_one_letter_code
_entity_poly.pdbx_strand_id
1 'polypeptide(L)'
;MLGYEGYIYTLERKTDVKMIFRCQNRDCKGRCHTSPSMDTVLSEPTEHCHAPNLGKIPVLELKNKIKSRAADSEEQSSTILHSVLRSFPLDSAGQLPKTDTLLRTIRRQRQAISVNADNRLPDHLKQTDRGENVVLHEDNKMIIFTTTSNLSILEACKHWFADGTFKVIEIYFSIFAYSKSY
;
A
#
# COMPACT_ATOMS: atom_id res chain seq x y z
N MET A 1 -9.08 11.50 -7.39
CA MET A 1 -10.52 11.79 -7.24
C MET A 1 -10.62 13.17 -6.59
N LEU A 2 -11.67 13.92 -6.91
CA LEU A 2 -11.92 15.25 -6.34
C LEU A 2 -13.20 15.19 -5.50
N GLY A 3 -13.16 15.71 -4.28
CA GLY A 3 -14.35 15.96 -3.46
C GLY A 3 -14.64 17.46 -3.44
N TYR A 4 -15.85 17.88 -3.82
CA TYR A 4 -16.24 19.29 -3.80
C TYR A 4 -17.75 19.41 -3.56
N GLU A 5 -18.16 20.26 -2.62
CA GLU A 5 -19.57 20.49 -2.23
C GLU A 5 -20.38 19.21 -1.95
N GLY A 6 -19.75 18.20 -1.35
CA GLY A 6 -20.41 16.92 -1.04
C GLY A 6 -20.59 15.98 -2.23
N TYR A 7 -20.04 16.33 -3.40
CA TYR A 7 -19.98 15.47 -4.58
C TYR A 7 -18.58 14.91 -4.79
N ILE A 8 -18.51 13.73 -5.41
CA ILE A 8 -17.26 13.06 -5.76
C ILE A 8 -17.15 13.05 -7.28
N TYR A 9 -15.98 13.47 -7.77
CA TYR A 9 -15.68 13.53 -9.18
C TYR A 9 -14.45 12.69 -9.54
N THR A 10 -14.47 12.16 -10.76
CA THR A 10 -13.38 11.43 -11.40
C THR A 10 -12.83 12.26 -12.56
N LEU A 11 -11.51 12.22 -12.76
CA LEU A 11 -10.86 12.95 -13.84
C LEU A 11 -11.40 12.44 -15.19
N GLU A 12 -11.93 13.35 -16.00
CA GLU A 12 -12.42 13.08 -17.35
C GLU A 12 -11.38 13.51 -18.39
N ARG A 13 -10.81 14.71 -18.23
CA ARG A 13 -9.81 15.25 -19.16
C ARG A 13 -8.84 16.19 -18.45
N LYS A 14 -7.57 16.16 -18.83
CA LYS A 14 -6.53 17.11 -18.41
C LYS A 14 -6.04 17.89 -19.62
N THR A 15 -5.93 19.21 -19.48
CA THR A 15 -5.27 20.11 -20.44
C THR A 15 -4.24 20.96 -19.69
N ASP A 16 -3.41 21.69 -20.43
CA ASP A 16 -2.40 22.58 -19.82
C ASP A 16 -3.03 23.74 -19.02
N VAL A 17 -4.28 24.08 -19.33
CA VAL A 17 -4.99 25.21 -18.73
C VAL A 17 -5.96 24.76 -17.63
N LYS A 18 -6.52 23.55 -17.71
CA LYS A 18 -7.52 23.09 -16.74
C LYS A 18 -7.63 21.57 -16.65
N MET A 19 -8.18 21.12 -15.53
CA MET A 19 -8.62 19.75 -15.34
C MET A 19 -10.15 19.71 -15.29
N ILE A 20 -10.73 18.80 -16.07
CA ILE A 20 -12.17 18.57 -16.16
C ILE A 20 -12.48 17.26 -15.46
N PHE A 21 -13.36 17.32 -14.47
CA PHE A 21 -13.81 16.17 -13.72
C PHE A 21 -15.31 15.97 -13.95
N ARG A 22 -15.72 14.72 -14.11
CA ARG A 22 -17.14 14.32 -14.17
C ARG A 22 -17.56 13.71 -12.84
N CYS A 23 -18.83 13.82 -12.49
CA CYS A 23 -19.40 13.15 -11.33
C CYS A 23 -19.12 11.64 -11.39
N GLN A 24 -18.80 11.05 -10.23
CA GLN A 24 -18.55 9.62 -10.10
C GLN A 24 -19.81 8.78 -10.39
N ASN A 25 -21.00 9.33 -10.13
CA ASN A 25 -22.25 8.68 -10.50
C ASN A 25 -22.39 8.68 -12.03
N ARG A 26 -22.48 7.48 -12.63
CA ARG A 26 -22.47 7.31 -14.10
C ARG A 26 -23.67 7.95 -14.78
N ASP A 27 -24.81 7.99 -14.09
CA ASP A 27 -26.05 8.56 -14.60
C ASP A 27 -26.11 10.08 -14.40
N CYS A 28 -25.14 10.65 -13.67
CA CYS A 28 -25.02 12.07 -13.45
C CYS A 28 -24.13 12.74 -14.52
N LYS A 29 -24.59 13.89 -15.02
CA LYS A 29 -23.87 14.73 -15.99
C LYS A 29 -23.07 15.86 -15.34
N GLY A 30 -23.05 15.91 -14.01
CA GLY A 30 -22.32 16.90 -13.21
C GLY A 30 -20.83 16.97 -13.59
N ARG A 31 -20.29 18.17 -13.77
CA ARG A 31 -18.89 18.44 -14.09
C ARG A 31 -18.34 19.55 -13.22
N CYS A 32 -17.06 19.42 -12.86
CA CYS A 32 -16.30 20.42 -12.13
C CYS A 32 -14.99 20.68 -12.87
N HIS A 33 -14.61 21.95 -13.00
CA HIS A 33 -13.37 22.36 -13.65
C HIS A 33 -12.43 23.00 -12.63
N THR A 34 -11.20 22.52 -12.55
CA THR A 34 -10.17 23.10 -11.68
C THR A 34 -8.98 23.58 -12.48
N SER A 35 -8.14 24.40 -11.86
CA SER A 35 -6.79 24.67 -12.33
C SER A 35 -5.98 23.36 -12.44
N PRO A 36 -4.87 23.35 -13.19
CA PRO A 36 -3.96 22.20 -13.26
C PRO A 36 -3.33 21.85 -11.91
N SER A 37 -3.16 22.82 -11.02
CA SER A 37 -2.70 22.66 -9.63
C SER A 37 -3.80 22.17 -8.68
N MET A 38 -5.06 22.13 -9.13
CA MET A 38 -6.25 21.77 -8.32
C MET A 38 -6.47 22.68 -7.09
N ASP A 39 -5.91 23.89 -7.10
CA ASP A 39 -6.05 24.88 -6.02
C ASP A 39 -7.33 25.73 -6.13
N THR A 40 -7.88 25.84 -7.34
CA THR A 40 -8.97 26.74 -7.66
C THR A 40 -9.98 26.06 -8.58
N VAL A 41 -11.26 26.28 -8.28
CA VAL A 41 -12.37 25.91 -9.16
C VAL A 41 -12.53 27.04 -10.18
N LEU A 42 -12.38 26.72 -11.47
CA LEU A 42 -12.34 27.71 -12.55
C LEU A 42 -13.72 28.17 -13.02
N SER A 43 -14.76 27.43 -12.68
CA SER A 43 -16.15 27.72 -13.03
C SER A 43 -17.09 27.01 -12.06
N GLU A 44 -18.26 27.59 -11.79
CA GLU A 44 -19.30 26.90 -11.01
C GLU A 44 -19.55 25.49 -11.55
N PRO A 45 -19.57 24.46 -10.68
CA PRO A 45 -19.87 23.11 -11.11
C PRO A 45 -21.27 23.04 -11.71
N THR A 46 -21.44 22.21 -12.74
CA THR A 46 -22.76 22.02 -13.33
C THR A 46 -23.69 21.29 -12.36
N GLU A 47 -24.99 21.53 -12.49
CA GLU A 47 -26.01 20.87 -11.66
C GLU A 47 -25.94 19.33 -11.71
N HIS A 48 -26.31 18.71 -10.58
CA HIS A 48 -26.39 17.27 -10.42
C HIS A 48 -27.84 16.81 -10.38
N CYS A 49 -28.11 15.61 -10.89
CA CYS A 49 -29.44 14.98 -10.83
C CYS A 49 -29.67 14.20 -9.52
N HIS A 50 -28.81 14.38 -8.52
CA HIS A 50 -28.89 13.68 -7.24
C HIS A 50 -28.36 14.56 -6.11
N ALA A 51 -28.79 14.26 -4.88
CA ALA A 51 -28.30 14.95 -3.69
C ALA A 51 -26.80 14.68 -3.44
N PRO A 52 -26.10 15.59 -2.74
CA PRO A 52 -24.74 15.37 -2.28
C PRO A 52 -24.68 14.25 -1.23
N ASN A 53 -23.52 13.62 -1.09
CA ASN A 53 -23.28 12.60 -0.07
C ASN A 53 -21.99 12.91 0.70
N LEU A 54 -22.14 13.67 1.78
CA LEU A 54 -21.03 14.10 2.62
C LEU A 54 -20.30 12.92 3.27
N GLY A 55 -21.02 11.88 3.72
CA GLY A 55 -20.41 10.73 4.40
C GLY A 55 -19.50 9.89 3.50
N LYS A 56 -19.66 9.93 2.17
CA LYS A 56 -18.76 9.22 1.25
C LYS A 56 -17.38 9.87 1.13
N ILE A 57 -17.25 11.17 1.38
CA ILE A 57 -15.97 11.89 1.23
C ILE A 57 -14.96 11.40 2.28
N PRO A 58 -15.26 11.40 3.60
CA PRO A 58 -14.36 10.85 4.61
C PRO A 58 -14.01 9.38 4.37
N VAL A 59 -14.95 8.58 3.86
CA VAL A 59 -14.69 7.16 3.54
C VAL A 59 -13.65 7.01 2.43
N LEU A 60 -13.66 7.88 1.43
CA LEU A 60 -12.66 7.88 0.37
C LEU A 60 -11.29 8.34 0.89
N GLU A 61 -11.25 9.38 1.72
CA GLU A 61 -10.03 9.84 2.37
C GLU A 61 -9.42 8.76 3.26
N LEU A 62 -10.24 8.09 4.07
CA LEU A 62 -9.84 6.94 4.88
C LEU A 62 -9.21 5.86 4.01
N LYS A 63 -9.86 5.48 2.90
CA LYS A 63 -9.32 4.47 1.96
C LYS A 63 -7.99 4.89 1.34
N ASN A 64 -7.82 6.17 1.00
CA ASN A 64 -6.57 6.68 0.45
C ASN A 64 -5.46 6.66 1.50
N LYS A 65 -5.74 7.08 2.73
CA LYS A 65 -4.81 7.03 3.86
C LYS A 65 -4.38 5.60 4.20
N ILE A 66 -5.33 4.66 4.20
CA ILE A 66 -5.05 3.23 4.35
C ILE A 66 -4.12 2.73 3.24
N LYS A 67 -4.39 3.10 1.97
CA LYS A 67 -3.58 2.65 0.83
C LYS A 67 -2.16 3.20 0.84
N SER A 68 -1.97 4.50 1.08
CA SER A 68 -0.64 5.09 1.19
C SER A 68 0.13 4.45 2.34
N ARG A 69 -0.43 4.43 3.55
CA ARG A 69 0.25 3.80 4.69
C ARG A 69 0.54 2.31 4.48
N ALA A 70 -0.36 1.57 3.81
CA ALA A 70 -0.11 0.17 3.50
C ALA A 70 1.02 -0.04 2.48
N ALA A 71 1.29 0.93 1.60
CA ALA A 71 2.38 0.91 0.64
C ALA A 71 3.72 1.33 1.27
N ASP A 72 3.67 2.28 2.21
CA ASP A 72 4.86 2.96 2.75
C ASP A 72 5.33 2.38 4.11
N SER A 73 4.61 1.39 4.66
CA SER A 73 4.87 0.85 6.00
C SER A 73 4.66 -0.67 6.11
N GLU A 74 5.50 -1.31 6.92
CA GLU A 74 5.45 -2.73 7.28
C GLU A 74 4.57 -3.04 8.50
N GLU A 75 3.94 -2.03 9.12
CA GLU A 75 3.09 -2.19 10.31
C GLU A 75 2.02 -3.29 10.16
N GLN A 76 1.56 -3.88 11.25
CA GLN A 76 0.47 -4.85 11.17
C GLN A 76 -0.79 -4.22 10.53
N SER A 77 -1.51 -4.98 9.69
CA SER A 77 -2.71 -4.45 9.01
C SER A 77 -3.79 -3.95 9.99
N SER A 78 -3.92 -4.60 11.15
CA SER A 78 -4.77 -4.15 12.26
C SER A 78 -4.33 -2.80 12.80
N THR A 79 -3.03 -2.60 13.04
CA THR A 79 -2.45 -1.33 13.51
C THR A 79 -2.74 -0.19 12.55
N ILE A 80 -2.53 -0.40 11.25
CA ILE A 80 -2.87 0.59 10.21
C ILE A 80 -4.36 0.93 10.28
N LEU A 81 -5.22 -0.09 10.31
CA LEU A 81 -6.67 0.11 10.31
C LEU A 81 -7.15 0.87 11.56
N HIS A 82 -6.78 0.42 12.75
CA HIS A 82 -7.19 1.04 14.01
C HIS A 82 -6.67 2.47 14.14
N SER A 83 -5.43 2.73 13.71
CA SER A 83 -4.87 4.07 13.72
C SER A 83 -5.67 5.03 12.83
N VAL A 84 -6.07 4.61 11.64
CA VAL A 84 -6.81 5.45 10.70
C VAL A 84 -8.27 5.61 11.14
N LEU A 85 -8.90 4.56 11.69
CA LEU A 85 -10.25 4.63 12.24
C LEU A 85 -10.36 5.54 13.47
N ARG A 86 -9.30 5.67 14.28
CA ARG A 86 -9.30 6.56 15.45
C ARG A 86 -9.55 8.03 15.10
N SER A 87 -9.13 8.46 13.91
CA SER A 87 -9.34 9.82 13.40
C SER A 87 -10.58 9.95 12.51
N PHE A 88 -11.41 8.91 12.39
CA PHE A 88 -12.54 8.91 11.47
C PHE A 88 -13.77 9.59 12.09
N PRO A 89 -14.47 10.47 11.36
CA PRO A 89 -15.61 11.21 11.90
C PRO A 89 -16.83 10.31 12.15
N LEU A 90 -17.47 10.49 13.30
CA LEU A 90 -18.57 9.63 13.77
C LEU A 90 -19.85 9.80 12.94
N ASP A 91 -20.11 11.00 12.43
CA ASP A 91 -21.27 11.31 11.56
C ASP A 91 -21.27 10.51 10.24
N SER A 92 -20.10 10.04 9.82
CA SER A 92 -19.87 9.31 8.59
C SER A 92 -19.70 7.80 8.83
N ALA A 93 -19.78 7.35 10.08
CA ALA A 93 -19.55 5.96 10.47
C ALA A 93 -20.51 4.97 9.79
N GLY A 94 -21.75 5.39 9.55
CA GLY A 94 -22.75 4.57 8.85
C GLY A 94 -22.41 4.24 7.40
N GLN A 95 -21.46 4.96 6.78
CA GLN A 95 -21.01 4.72 5.40
C GLN A 95 -19.73 3.86 5.34
N LEU A 96 -19.20 3.43 6.48
CA LEU A 96 -17.97 2.64 6.53
C LEU A 96 -18.17 1.25 5.89
N PRO A 97 -17.22 0.82 5.05
CA PRO A 97 -17.14 -0.58 4.64
C PRO A 97 -16.86 -1.49 5.83
N LYS A 98 -17.17 -2.78 5.67
CA LYS A 98 -16.81 -3.81 6.66
C LYS A 98 -15.30 -3.83 6.91
N THR A 99 -14.90 -4.06 8.15
CA THR A 99 -13.50 -4.19 8.60
C THR A 99 -12.69 -5.13 7.71
N ASP A 100 -13.23 -6.31 7.38
CA ASP A 100 -12.57 -7.29 6.51
C ASP A 100 -12.28 -6.75 5.11
N THR A 101 -13.15 -5.88 4.57
CA THR A 101 -12.94 -5.25 3.26
C THR A 101 -11.77 -4.27 3.32
N LEU A 102 -11.64 -3.53 4.42
CA LEU A 102 -10.52 -2.61 4.65
C LEU A 102 -9.21 -3.39 4.84
N LEU A 103 -9.21 -4.46 5.64
CA LEU A 103 -8.04 -5.34 5.81
C LEU A 103 -7.62 -6.00 4.50
N ARG A 104 -8.58 -6.47 3.68
CA ARG A 104 -8.29 -7.02 2.35
C ARG A 104 -7.67 -5.98 1.42
N THR A 105 -8.11 -4.72 1.53
CA THR A 105 -7.52 -3.61 0.77
C THR A 105 -6.04 -3.41 1.13
N ILE A 106 -5.69 -3.43 2.43
CA ILE A 106 -4.31 -3.34 2.91
C ILE A 106 -3.46 -4.49 2.34
N ARG A 107 -3.93 -5.73 2.48
CA ARG A 107 -3.21 -6.91 1.99
C ARG A 107 -2.97 -6.86 0.48
N ARG A 108 -3.98 -6.46 -0.30
CA ARG A 108 -3.85 -6.30 -1.75
C ARG A 108 -2.85 -5.22 -2.13
N GLN A 109 -2.83 -4.11 -1.39
CA GLN A 109 -1.90 -3.02 -1.65
C GLN A 109 -0.44 -3.48 -1.45
N ARG A 110 -0.18 -4.30 -0.43
CA ARG A 110 1.16 -4.87 -0.17
C ARG A 110 1.60 -5.88 -1.22
N GLN A 111 0.69 -6.71 -1.71
CA GLN A 111 0.99 -7.66 -2.79
C GLN A 111 1.28 -6.97 -4.13
N ALA A 112 0.83 -5.73 -4.31
CA ALA A 112 1.09 -4.96 -5.52
C ALA A 112 2.51 -4.37 -5.57
N ILE A 113 3.29 -4.44 -4.49
CA ILE A 113 4.72 -4.13 -4.49
C ILE A 113 5.39 -5.31 -5.20
N SER A 114 5.58 -5.16 -6.51
CA SER A 114 6.10 -6.23 -7.35
C SER A 114 7.55 -6.51 -7.00
N VAL A 115 7.91 -7.78 -7.05
CA VAL A 115 9.27 -8.22 -7.39
C VAL A 115 9.72 -7.40 -8.60
N ASN A 116 10.98 -6.98 -8.65
CA ASN A 116 11.50 -6.24 -9.81
C ASN A 116 11.14 -7.00 -11.12
N ALA A 117 11.06 -6.29 -12.26
CA ALA A 117 10.66 -6.89 -13.55
C ALA A 117 11.52 -8.11 -13.98
N ASP A 118 12.69 -8.26 -13.37
CA ASP A 118 13.65 -9.35 -13.53
C ASP A 118 13.50 -10.48 -12.48
N ASN A 119 12.41 -10.49 -11.70
CA ASN A 119 12.19 -11.41 -10.59
C ASN A 119 13.29 -11.36 -9.50
N ARG A 120 14.04 -10.25 -9.42
CA ARG A 120 15.04 -10.05 -8.37
C ARG A 120 14.47 -9.31 -7.17
N LEU A 121 15.09 -9.54 -6.02
CA LEU A 121 14.78 -8.84 -4.80
C LEU A 121 15.12 -7.34 -4.98
N PRO A 122 14.20 -6.43 -4.64
CA PRO A 122 14.48 -4.99 -4.60
C PRO A 122 15.71 -4.66 -3.73
N ASP A 123 16.52 -3.68 -4.16
CA ASP A 123 17.80 -3.37 -3.49
C ASP A 123 17.63 -2.93 -2.02
N HIS A 124 16.54 -2.23 -1.70
CA HIS A 124 16.23 -1.83 -0.33
C HIS A 124 15.94 -3.01 0.61
N LEU A 125 15.66 -4.21 0.07
CA LEU A 125 15.46 -5.44 0.85
C LEU A 125 16.73 -6.30 0.94
N LYS A 126 17.84 -5.87 0.33
CA LYS A 126 19.11 -6.60 0.36
C LYS A 126 19.98 -6.26 1.57
N GLN A 127 19.56 -5.32 2.40
CA GLN A 127 20.31 -4.89 3.58
C GLN A 127 19.54 -5.16 4.87
N THR A 128 20.28 -5.50 5.93
CA THR A 128 19.76 -5.47 7.31
C THR A 128 19.44 -4.03 7.72
N ASP A 129 18.69 -3.90 8.82
CA ASP A 129 18.57 -2.68 9.62
C ASP A 129 19.92 -2.08 10.07
N ARG A 130 20.98 -2.89 10.09
CA ARG A 130 22.37 -2.48 10.38
C ARG A 130 23.19 -2.11 9.13
N GLY A 131 22.60 -2.17 7.94
CA GLY A 131 23.27 -1.86 6.68
C GLY A 131 24.16 -2.98 6.13
N GLU A 132 24.19 -4.16 6.74
CA GLU A 132 24.91 -5.32 6.21
C GLU A 132 24.15 -5.96 5.06
N ASN A 133 24.84 -6.35 3.98
CA ASN A 133 24.23 -7.11 2.90
C ASN A 133 23.82 -8.51 3.38
N VAL A 134 22.56 -8.87 3.16
CA VAL A 134 21.98 -10.16 3.57
C VAL A 134 21.80 -11.15 2.44
N VAL A 135 22.00 -10.75 1.17
CA VAL A 135 21.82 -11.66 0.04
C VAL A 135 23.17 -12.25 -0.35
N LEU A 136 23.39 -13.52 -0.01
CA LEU A 136 24.59 -14.26 -0.38
C LEU A 136 24.49 -14.76 -1.83
N HIS A 137 23.32 -15.29 -2.21
CA HIS A 137 23.08 -15.83 -3.54
C HIS A 137 21.68 -15.51 -4.00
N GLU A 138 21.54 -15.14 -5.26
CA GLU A 138 20.25 -14.94 -5.91
C GLU A 138 20.32 -15.37 -7.36
N ASP A 139 19.53 -16.39 -7.70
CA ASP A 139 19.24 -16.78 -9.06
C ASP A 139 17.72 -16.91 -9.29
N ASN A 140 17.34 -17.53 -10.41
CA ASN A 140 15.94 -17.71 -10.80
C ASN A 140 15.20 -18.77 -9.97
N LYS A 141 15.91 -19.68 -9.30
CA LYS A 141 15.36 -20.82 -8.54
C LYS A 141 15.42 -20.60 -7.04
N MET A 142 16.43 -19.88 -6.56
CA MET A 142 16.73 -19.79 -5.14
C MET A 142 17.31 -18.42 -4.76
N ILE A 143 16.96 -17.97 -3.56
CA ILE A 143 17.66 -16.90 -2.84
C ILE A 143 18.21 -17.50 -1.54
N ILE A 144 19.47 -17.20 -1.25
CA ILE A 144 20.10 -17.52 0.04
C ILE A 144 20.34 -16.20 0.78
N PHE A 145 19.71 -16.09 1.95
CA PHE A 145 19.91 -14.99 2.88
C PHE A 145 20.87 -15.39 4.00
N THR A 146 21.95 -14.64 4.15
CA THR A 146 22.89 -14.68 5.27
C THR A 146 23.83 -13.47 5.21
N THR A 147 24.49 -13.15 6.32
CA THR A 147 25.55 -12.12 6.38
C THR A 147 26.93 -12.78 6.44
N THR A 148 27.98 -12.01 6.14
CA THR A 148 29.37 -12.46 6.31
C THR A 148 29.64 -12.90 7.75
N SER A 149 29.09 -12.18 8.73
CA SER A 149 29.19 -12.50 10.16
C SER A 149 28.58 -13.87 10.48
N ASN A 150 27.39 -14.17 9.92
CA ASN A 150 26.76 -15.48 10.08
C ASN A 150 27.58 -16.60 9.43
N LEU A 151 28.20 -16.36 8.26
CA LEU A 151 29.07 -17.33 7.61
C LEU A 151 30.31 -17.66 8.44
N SER A 152 30.98 -16.67 9.02
CA SER A 152 32.14 -16.90 9.90
C SER A 152 31.77 -17.71 11.14
N ILE A 153 30.57 -17.51 11.69
CA ILE A 153 30.08 -18.30 12.83
C ILE A 153 29.81 -19.74 12.41
N LEU A 154 29.15 -19.94 11.26
CA LEU A 154 28.86 -21.27 10.74
C LEU A 154 30.12 -22.05 10.36
N GLU A 155 31.16 -21.37 9.89
CA GLU A 155 32.49 -21.94 9.65
C GLU A 155 33.11 -22.49 10.94
N ALA A 156 32.95 -21.79 12.07
CA ALA A 156 33.45 -22.23 13.37
C ALA A 156 32.58 -23.33 14.02
N CYS A 157 31.33 -23.49 13.58
CA CYS A 157 30.40 -24.47 14.15
C CYS A 157 30.61 -25.88 13.56
N LYS A 158 30.79 -26.88 14.45
CA LYS A 158 30.93 -28.29 14.07
C LYS A 158 29.61 -28.96 13.63
N HIS A 159 28.48 -28.40 14.04
CA HIS A 159 27.16 -28.97 13.78
C HIS A 159 26.23 -27.89 13.24
N TRP A 160 25.52 -28.21 12.17
CA TRP A 160 24.52 -27.33 11.56
C TRP A 160 23.13 -27.94 11.75
N PHE A 161 22.18 -27.09 12.13
CA PHE A 161 20.77 -27.44 12.26
C PHE A 161 19.99 -26.69 11.19
N ALA A 162 19.09 -27.38 10.49
CA ALA A 162 18.24 -26.79 9.47
C ALA A 162 16.77 -27.13 9.76
N ASP A 163 15.89 -26.13 9.71
CA ASP A 163 14.44 -26.27 9.87
C ASP A 163 13.74 -25.57 8.69
N GLY A 164 12.87 -26.28 8.00
CA GLY A 164 12.09 -25.74 6.87
C GLY A 164 10.86 -24.94 7.29
N THR A 165 10.51 -24.94 8.58
CA THR A 165 9.29 -24.30 9.10
C THR A 165 9.51 -23.01 9.86
N PHE A 166 10.78 -22.60 10.06
CA PHE A 166 11.17 -21.43 10.86
C PHE A 166 10.57 -21.39 12.27
N LYS A 167 10.15 -22.55 12.81
CA LYS A 167 9.45 -22.65 14.10
C LYS A 167 10.37 -23.09 15.23
N VAL A 168 11.49 -23.74 14.91
CA VAL A 168 12.26 -24.51 15.90
C VAL A 168 13.61 -23.86 16.25
N ILE A 169 14.05 -22.83 15.54
CA ILE A 169 15.40 -22.28 15.72
C ILE A 169 15.35 -20.96 16.49
N GLU A 170 15.47 -21.04 17.83
CA GLU A 170 15.78 -19.91 18.73
C GLU A 170 17.29 -19.57 18.74
N ILE A 171 18.09 -20.16 17.84
CA ILE A 171 19.53 -19.92 17.76
C ILE A 171 19.77 -18.67 16.89
N TYR A 172 20.45 -17.69 17.47
CA TYR A 172 20.71 -16.34 16.94
C TYR A 172 21.41 -16.25 15.55
N PHE A 173 21.76 -17.36 14.91
CA PHE A 173 22.50 -17.41 13.65
C PHE A 173 21.81 -18.34 12.67
N SER A 174 21.40 -17.81 11.51
CA SER A 174 20.60 -18.56 10.53
C SER A 174 21.05 -18.24 9.11
N ILE A 175 21.08 -19.28 8.26
CA ILE A 175 21.01 -19.17 6.81
C ILE A 175 19.58 -19.48 6.40
N PHE A 176 18.99 -18.65 5.55
CA PHE A 176 17.66 -18.90 5.00
C PHE A 176 17.75 -19.14 3.49
N ALA A 177 17.24 -20.28 3.04
CA ALA A 177 17.09 -20.59 1.63
C ALA A 177 15.61 -20.51 1.24
N TYR A 178 15.30 -19.71 0.22
CA TYR A 178 13.95 -19.57 -0.30
C TYR A 178 13.89 -20.06 -1.74
N SER A 179 12.96 -20.98 -2.04
CA SER A 179 12.70 -21.45 -3.40
C SER A 179 11.69 -20.54 -4.09
N LYS A 180 12.03 -20.04 -5.28
CA LYS A 180 11.09 -19.31 -6.14
C LYS A 180 10.19 -20.33 -6.84
N SER A 181 8.94 -20.47 -6.37
CA SER A 181 7.91 -21.25 -7.09
C SER A 181 7.34 -20.42 -8.24
N TYR A 182 7.29 -21.01 -9.44
CA TYR A 182 6.67 -20.44 -10.64
C TYR A 182 5.14 -20.42 -10.54
#